data_AF-A0A961DJA5-F1
#
_entry.id   AF-A0A961DJA5-F1
#
_cell.length_a   1.000
_cell.length_b   1.000
_cell.length_c   1.000
_cell.angle_alpha   90.00
_cell.angle_beta   90.00
_cell.angle_gamma   90.00
#
_symmetry.space_group_name_H-M   'P 1'
#
loop_
_entity.id
_entity.type
_entity.pdbx_description
1 polymer ?
#
loop_
_entity_poly.entity_id
_entity_poly.type
_entity_poly.pdbx_seq_one_letter_code
_entity_poly.pdbx_strand_id
1 'polypeptide(L)'
;MSDSNEAGDPLEFFRKMWNPMSFPLPGIFQPTMNIEDVEKKLAELTAVENWLKMNLSMLQMTIKTLEMQRSTLQAIHDSAGNTTGKG
;
A
#
# COMPACT_ATOMS: atom_id res chain seq x y z
N MET A 1 -3.82 40.02 13.29
CA MET A 1 -3.84 39.30 12.01
C MET A 1 -3.13 38.00 12.28
N SER A 2 -3.89 36.92 12.48
CA SER A 2 -3.35 35.61 12.83
C SER A 2 -3.47 34.74 11.60
N ASP A 3 -2.33 34.34 11.05
CA ASP A 3 -2.26 33.44 9.91
C ASP A 3 -2.95 32.12 10.25
N SER A 4 -4.04 31.85 9.53
CA SER A 4 -4.76 30.59 9.55
C SER A 4 -3.82 29.52 8.99
N ASN A 5 -3.47 28.56 9.84
CA ASN A 5 -2.68 27.38 9.54
C ASN A 5 -3.38 26.51 8.46
N GLU A 6 -3.15 26.82 7.18
CA GLU A 6 -3.69 26.13 5.99
C GLU A 6 -3.00 24.79 5.66
N ALA A 7 -2.13 24.26 6.52
CA ALA A 7 -1.23 23.16 6.17
C ALA A 7 -1.52 21.81 6.85
N GLY A 8 -2.72 21.58 7.42
CA GLY A 8 -2.90 20.44 8.32
C GLY A 8 -4.25 19.73 8.39
N ASP A 9 -5.21 19.95 7.48
CA ASP A 9 -6.49 19.24 7.55
C ASP A 9 -6.61 18.09 6.51
N PRO A 10 -6.50 16.81 6.93
CA PRO A 10 -6.69 15.64 6.06
C PRO A 10 -8.07 15.59 5.39
N LEU A 11 -9.09 16.20 6.02
CA LEU A 11 -10.44 16.26 5.45
C LEU A 11 -10.49 17.19 4.24
N GLU A 12 -9.72 18.27 4.23
CA GLU A 12 -9.60 19.17 3.07
C GLU A 12 -8.86 18.50 1.92
N PHE A 13 -7.81 17.72 2.20
CA PHE A 13 -7.15 16.90 1.18
C PHE A 13 -8.10 15.86 0.57
N PHE A 14 -8.85 15.13 1.40
CA PHE A 14 -9.84 14.17 0.95
C PHE A 14 -10.96 14.83 0.15
N ARG A 15 -11.46 15.98 0.61
CA ARG A 15 -12.49 16.77 -0.08
C ARG A 15 -12.01 17.28 -1.44
N LYS A 16 -10.75 17.71 -1.54
CA LYS A 16 -10.10 18.16 -2.78
C LYS A 16 -9.87 17.00 -3.76
N MET A 17 -9.64 15.79 -3.24
CA MET A 17 -9.51 14.58 -4.04
C MET A 17 -10.88 14.03 -4.51
N TRP A 18 -11.90 14.09 -3.65
CA TRP A 18 -13.24 13.58 -3.93
C TRP A 18 -14.12 14.54 -4.76
N ASN A 19 -13.79 15.83 -4.78
CA ASN A 19 -14.55 16.83 -5.54
C ASN A 19 -13.76 17.44 -6.71
N PRO A 20 -13.51 16.70 -7.81
CA PRO A 20 -12.94 17.25 -9.04
C PRO A 20 -13.91 18.15 -9.83
N MET A 21 -15.14 18.34 -9.35
CA MET A 21 -16.26 18.98 -10.09
C MET A 21 -16.34 20.51 -9.98
N SER A 22 -15.39 21.18 -9.33
CA SER A 22 -15.32 22.66 -9.36
C SER A 22 -14.63 23.21 -10.62
N PHE A 23 -14.09 22.35 -11.47
CA PHE A 23 -13.74 22.68 -12.85
C PHE A 23 -14.68 21.90 -13.79
N PRO A 24 -15.60 22.57 -14.51
CA PRO A 24 -16.27 21.92 -15.63
C PRO A 24 -15.21 21.70 -16.71
N LEU A 25 -14.59 20.51 -16.74
CA LEU A 25 -13.78 20.08 -17.87
C LEU A 25 -14.73 19.81 -19.04
N PRO A 26 -14.70 20.62 -20.12
CA PRO A 26 -15.52 20.37 -21.29
C PRO A 26 -15.08 19.05 -21.90
N GLY A 27 -15.92 18.02 -21.82
CA GLY A 27 -15.62 16.68 -22.36
C GLY A 27 -15.58 15.54 -21.34
N ILE A 28 -15.72 15.80 -20.03
CA ILE A 28 -16.13 14.72 -19.12
C ILE A 28 -17.63 14.52 -19.32
N PHE A 29 -17.94 13.42 -19.99
CA PHE A 29 -19.27 12.84 -20.17
C PHE A 29 -20.13 13.13 -18.94
N GLN A 30 -21.28 13.75 -19.15
CA GLN A 30 -22.36 13.71 -18.16
C GLN A 30 -22.54 12.25 -17.75
N PRO A 31 -22.35 11.88 -16.47
CA PRO A 31 -22.48 10.50 -16.05
C PRO A 31 -23.96 10.17 -16.03
N THR A 32 -24.50 9.79 -17.18
CA THR A 32 -25.46 8.70 -17.19
C THR A 32 -24.66 7.44 -16.87
N MET A 33 -24.17 7.30 -15.63
CA MET A 33 -23.53 6.06 -15.19
C MET A 33 -24.63 5.00 -15.22
N ASN A 34 -24.67 4.23 -16.30
CA ASN A 34 -25.40 3.00 -16.32
C ASN A 34 -24.85 2.16 -15.17
N ILE A 35 -25.73 1.70 -14.29
CA ILE A 35 -25.37 0.91 -13.11
C ILE A 35 -24.50 -0.29 -13.53
N GLU A 36 -24.74 -0.85 -14.71
CA GLU A 36 -23.97 -1.94 -15.30
C GLU A 36 -22.48 -1.61 -15.49
N ASP A 37 -22.14 -0.39 -15.92
CA ASP A 37 -20.75 0.02 -16.11
C ASP A 37 -20.03 0.18 -14.76
N VAL A 38 -20.75 0.62 -13.74
CA VAL A 38 -20.24 0.72 -12.36
C VAL A 38 -19.98 -0.66 -11.78
N GLU A 39 -20.93 -1.60 -11.94
CA GLU A 39 -20.77 -2.99 -11.51
C GLU A 39 -19.59 -3.67 -12.21
N LYS A 40 -19.40 -3.43 -13.51
CA LYS A 40 -18.25 -3.96 -14.25
C LYS A 40 -16.92 -3.41 -13.71
N LYS A 41 -16.84 -2.09 -13.50
CA LYS A 41 -15.64 -1.46 -12.91
C LYS A 41 -15.37 -1.97 -11.51
N LEU A 42 -16.41 -2.20 -10.71
CA LEU A 42 -16.29 -2.75 -9.36
C LEU A 42 -15.69 -4.16 -9.41
N ALA A 43 -16.19 -5.02 -10.30
CA ALA A 43 -15.67 -6.38 -10.48
C ALA A 43 -14.20 -6.39 -10.92
N GLU A 44 -13.85 -5.54 -11.90
CA GLU A 44 -12.47 -5.40 -12.40
C GLU A 44 -11.52 -4.94 -11.29
N LEU A 45 -11.88 -3.90 -10.53
CA LEU A 45 -11.04 -3.39 -9.45
C LEU A 45 -10.93 -4.38 -8.28
N THR A 46 -11.98 -5.15 -7.98
CA THR A 46 -11.94 -6.21 -6.96
C THR A 46 -10.98 -7.33 -7.36
N ALA A 47 -10.94 -7.70 -8.65
CA ALA A 47 -9.99 -8.69 -9.14
C ALA A 47 -8.53 -8.19 -9.02
N VAL A 48 -8.28 -6.92 -9.36
CA VAL A 48 -6.97 -6.28 -9.19
C VAL A 48 -6.58 -6.24 -7.71
N GLU A 49 -7.50 -5.88 -6.82
CA GLU A 49 -7.26 -5.86 -5.37
C GLU A 49 -6.85 -7.25 -4.86
N ASN A 50 -7.56 -8.30 -5.27
CA ASN A 50 -7.23 -9.67 -4.87
C ASN A 50 -5.85 -10.11 -5.37
N TRP A 51 -5.47 -9.73 -6.59
CA TRP A 51 -4.14 -10.01 -7.12
C TRP A 51 -3.03 -9.28 -6.35
N LEU A 52 -3.26 -8.01 -5.98
CA LEU A 52 -2.33 -7.23 -5.17
C LEU A 52 -2.18 -7.82 -3.76
N LYS A 53 -3.27 -8.27 -3.13
CA LYS A 53 -3.23 -8.98 -1.84
C LYS A 53 -2.40 -10.26 -1.92
N MET A 54 -2.52 -11.02 -3.01
CA MET A 54 -1.71 -12.22 -3.23
C MET A 54 -0.22 -11.87 -3.38
N ASN A 55 0.11 -10.84 -4.17
CA ASN A 55 1.48 -10.34 -4.30
C ASN A 55 2.08 -9.94 -2.95
N LEU A 56 1.32 -9.19 -2.16
CA LEU A 56 1.74 -8.78 -0.83
C LEU A 56 2.01 -9.99 0.08
N SER A 57 1.11 -10.99 0.05
CA SER A 57 1.25 -12.22 0.84
C SER A 57 2.53 -12.98 0.48
N MET A 58 2.83 -13.10 -0.81
CA MET A 58 4.05 -13.77 -1.29
C MET A 58 5.30 -13.00 -0.87
N LEU A 59 5.32 -11.67 -1.03
CA LEU A 59 6.43 -10.82 -0.62
C LEU A 59 6.72 -10.95 0.88
N GLN A 60 5.67 -10.89 1.71
CA GLN A 60 5.79 -11.04 3.15
C GLN A 60 6.33 -12.42 3.55
N MET A 61 5.92 -13.48 2.83
CA MET A 61 6.45 -14.82 3.05
C MET A 61 7.95 -14.89 2.72
N THR A 62 8.37 -14.35 1.56
CA THR A 62 9.79 -14.31 1.18
C THR A 62 10.63 -13.57 2.21
N ILE A 63 10.16 -12.42 2.70
CA ILE A 63 10.86 -11.65 3.75
C ILE A 63 11.03 -12.51 5.01
N LYS A 64 9.96 -13.12 5.52
CA LYS A 64 10.04 -13.96 6.73
C LYS A 64 11.01 -15.13 6.55
N THR A 65 11.04 -15.75 5.37
CA THR A 65 12.00 -16.82 5.08
C THR A 65 13.44 -16.31 5.13
N LEU A 66 13.73 -15.14 4.54
CA LEU A 66 15.06 -14.53 4.57
C LEU A 66 15.47 -14.12 5.99
N GLU A 67 14.55 -13.59 6.79
CA GLU A 67 14.77 -13.27 8.20
C GLU A 67 15.15 -14.52 9.00
N MET A 68 14.43 -15.63 8.80
CA MET A 68 14.75 -16.91 9.44
C MET A 68 16.13 -17.42 9.01
N GLN A 69 16.43 -17.38 7.70
CA GLN A 69 17.75 -17.78 7.17
C GLN A 69 18.88 -16.94 7.80
N ARG A 70 18.69 -15.63 7.91
CA ARG A 70 19.66 -14.73 8.56
C ARG A 70 19.87 -15.10 10.03
N SER A 71 18.81 -15.31 10.80
CA SER A 71 18.91 -15.70 12.21
C SER A 71 19.64 -17.04 12.38
N THR A 72 19.39 -18.02 11.50
CA THR A 72 20.13 -19.29 11.51
C THR A 72 21.62 -19.08 11.23
N LEU A 73 21.98 -18.26 10.24
CA LEU A 73 23.38 -17.96 9.93
C LEU A 73 24.09 -17.24 11.09
N GLN A 74 23.40 -16.30 11.76
CA GLN A 74 23.93 -15.64 12.96
C GLN A 74 24.19 -16.62 14.09
N ALA A 75 23.25 -17.53 14.37
CA ALA A 75 23.45 -18.55 15.40
C ALA A 75 24.63 -19.49 15.09
N ILE A 76 24.84 -19.84 13.81
CA ILE A 76 26.01 -20.62 13.38
C ILE A 76 27.30 -19.83 13.57
N HIS A 77 27.32 -18.54 13.22
CA HIS A 77 28.48 -17.68 13.43
C HIS A 77 28.84 -17.54 14.92
N ASP A 78 27.85 -17.28 15.78
CA ASP A 78 28.05 -17.11 17.21
C ASP A 78 28.53 -18.40 17.89
N SER A 79 27.99 -19.55 17.47
CA SER A 79 28.44 -20.85 17.97
C SER A 79 29.84 -21.24 17.48
N ALA A 80 30.21 -20.88 16.24
CA ALA A 80 31.56 -21.08 15.72
C ALA A 80 32.59 -20.14 16.37
N GLY A 81 32.21 -18.92 16.77
CA GLY A 81 33.09 -17.99 17.49
C GLY A 81 33.42 -18.44 18.92
N ASN A 82 32.51 -19.16 19.58
CA ASN A 82 32.68 -19.61 20.97
C ASN A 82 33.61 -20.84 21.16
N THR A 83 34.10 -21.48 20.08
CA THR A 83 34.98 -22.66 20.18
C THR A 83 36.48 -22.31 20.20
N THR A 84 36.87 -21.05 19.99
CA THR A 84 38.30 -20.65 19.88
C THR A 84 38.87 -19.98 21.15
N GLY A 85 38.11 -19.94 22.24
CA GLY A 85 38.49 -19.24 23.47
C GLY A 85 38.33 -20.08 24.72
N LYS A 86 39.11 -21.16 24.87
CA LYS A 86 39.48 -21.80 26.14
C LYS A 86 40.47 -22.94 25.88
N GLY A 87 41.76 -22.61 25.98
CA GLY A 87 42.90 -23.53 26.09
C GLY A 87 43.90 -22.91 27.04
#